data_AF-A0A1A8MC76-F1
#
_entry.id   AF-A0A1A8MC76-F1
#
_cell.length_a   1.000
_cell.length_b   1.000
_cell.length_c   1.000
_cell.angle_alpha   90.00
_cell.angle_beta   90.00
_cell.angle_gamma   90.00
#
_symmetry.space_group_name_H-M   'P 1'
#
loop_
_entity.id
_entity.type
_entity.pdbx_description
1 polymer ?
#
loop_
_entity_poly.entity_id
_entity_poly.type
_entity_poly.pdbx_seq_one_letter_code
_entity_poly.pdbx_strand_id
1 'polypeptide(L)'
;VAAKGGLLVAPGDPDPEGQGFCQAGFSVDFTKDGRLVVGGPGSFYWQGQVMTAGVAEILNGYSLKAVLRRVAGEKQTVMAEDTNDDSYLGYSVAVGEFTGDSEQ
;
A
#
# COMPACT_ATOMS: atom_id res chain seq x y z
N VAL A 1 -13.04 -0.57 -15.06
CA VAL A 1 -11.66 -0.05 -14.91
C VAL A 1 -11.13 -0.55 -13.59
N ALA A 2 -10.47 -1.70 -13.60
CA ALA A 2 -9.62 -2.16 -12.50
C ALA A 2 -8.21 -2.12 -13.06
N ALA A 3 -7.44 -1.10 -12.68
CA ALA A 3 -6.05 -1.02 -13.11
C ALA A 3 -5.28 -2.14 -12.40
N LYS A 4 -4.93 -3.20 -13.13
CA LYS A 4 -4.01 -4.28 -12.70
C LYS A 4 -2.55 -3.80 -12.66
N GLY A 5 -2.31 -2.55 -12.32
CA GLY A 5 -0.98 -1.94 -12.35
C GLY A 5 -0.83 -0.99 -11.19
N GLY A 6 -0.18 -1.46 -10.13
CA GLY A 6 0.10 -0.66 -8.95
C GLY A 6 1.00 -1.45 -8.04
N LEU A 7 2.24 -0.98 -7.97
CA LEU A 7 3.24 -1.25 -6.95
C LEU A 7 2.81 -2.23 -5.83
N LEU A 8 3.32 -3.45 -5.92
CA LEU A 8 3.58 -4.29 -4.74
C LEU A 8 2.37 -4.63 -3.88
N VAL A 9 1.57 -5.56 -4.40
CA VAL A 9 0.92 -6.57 -3.60
C VAL A 9 0.91 -7.79 -4.52
N ALA A 10 1.76 -8.78 -4.24
CA ALA A 10 1.38 -10.12 -4.65
C ALA A 10 0.00 -10.36 -4.01
N PRO A 11 -1.02 -10.88 -4.69
CA PRO A 11 -2.17 -11.40 -3.97
C PRO A 11 -1.64 -12.55 -3.13
N GLY A 12 -1.16 -12.25 -1.91
CA GLY A 12 -1.33 -13.13 -0.78
C GLY A 12 -2.84 -13.27 -0.71
N ASP A 13 -3.29 -14.46 -1.03
CA ASP A 13 -4.68 -14.84 -1.21
C ASP A 13 -5.54 -13.92 -2.12
N PRO A 14 -6.02 -14.38 -3.30
CA PRO A 14 -7.00 -13.61 -4.07
C PRO A 14 -8.34 -13.46 -3.32
N ASP A 15 -8.53 -14.19 -2.23
CA ASP A 15 -9.70 -14.12 -1.37
C ASP A 15 -9.71 -12.82 -0.55
N PRO A 16 -10.87 -12.42 -0.01
CA PRO A 16 -10.99 -11.25 0.84
C PRO A 16 -10.09 -11.31 2.09
N GLU A 17 -9.71 -12.49 2.57
CA GLU A 17 -8.71 -12.70 3.64
C GLU A 17 -7.35 -12.06 3.34
N GLY A 18 -7.02 -11.97 2.06
CA GLY A 18 -5.76 -11.44 1.58
C GLY A 18 -5.92 -10.05 0.99
N GLN A 19 -5.29 -9.85 -0.16
CA GLN A 19 -5.23 -8.55 -0.83
C GLN A 19 -5.89 -8.57 -2.21
N GLY A 20 -6.70 -9.59 -2.53
CA GLY A 20 -7.43 -9.69 -3.79
C GLY A 20 -8.40 -8.53 -4.06
N PHE A 21 -8.94 -7.94 -2.99
CA PHE A 21 -9.86 -6.79 -3.02
C PHE A 21 -9.22 -5.49 -2.53
N CYS A 22 -7.90 -5.46 -2.34
CA CYS A 22 -7.15 -4.34 -1.74
C CYS A 22 -7.51 -2.95 -2.31
N GLN A 23 -7.67 -2.85 -3.64
CA GLN A 23 -7.90 -1.57 -4.33
C GLN A 23 -6.80 -0.53 -4.05
N ALA A 24 -5.55 -0.98 -3.93
CA ALA A 24 -4.39 -0.11 -3.77
C ALA A 24 -4.37 1.02 -4.81
N GLY A 25 -4.10 2.24 -4.34
CA GLY A 25 -4.17 3.47 -5.14
C GLY A 25 -5.50 4.19 -5.06
N PHE A 26 -6.43 3.73 -4.20
CA PHE A 26 -7.65 4.45 -3.87
C PHE A 26 -7.34 5.84 -3.31
N SER A 27 -6.30 5.94 -2.48
CA SER A 27 -5.72 7.21 -2.05
C SER A 27 -4.19 7.13 -2.13
N VAL A 28 -3.54 8.27 -2.42
CA VAL A 28 -2.09 8.37 -2.60
C VAL A 28 -1.57 9.71 -2.11
N ASP A 29 -0.34 9.73 -1.58
CA ASP A 29 0.41 10.94 -1.26
C ASP A 29 1.93 10.69 -1.36
N PHE A 30 2.73 11.76 -1.36
CA PHE A 30 4.19 11.69 -1.42
C PHE A 30 4.83 12.38 -0.21
N THR A 31 5.74 11.68 0.44
CA THR A 31 6.62 12.27 1.46
C THR A 31 7.69 13.16 0.80
N LYS A 32 8.24 14.11 1.57
CA LYS A 32 9.30 15.02 1.10
C LYS A 32 10.59 14.29 0.70
N ASP A 33 10.89 13.15 1.32
CA ASP A 33 12.06 12.32 1.02
C ASP A 33 11.86 11.43 -0.23
N GLY A 34 10.72 11.54 -0.91
CA GLY A 34 10.47 10.85 -2.17
C GLY A 34 9.94 9.43 -2.01
N ARG A 35 9.22 9.14 -0.92
CA ARG A 35 8.44 7.90 -0.77
C ARG A 35 6.99 8.13 -1.21
N LEU A 36 6.44 7.13 -1.86
CA LEU A 36 5.03 7.04 -2.16
C LEU A 36 4.31 6.39 -0.98
N VAL A 37 3.19 6.98 -0.56
CA VAL A 37 2.22 6.41 0.39
C VAL A 37 0.97 6.02 -0.37
N VAL A 38 0.52 4.78 -0.21
CA VAL A 38 -0.62 4.21 -0.94
C VAL A 38 -1.63 3.62 0.04
N GLY A 39 -2.88 4.01 -0.08
CA GLY A 39 -4.01 3.41 0.63
C GLY A 39 -4.74 2.35 -0.20
N GLY A 40 -5.15 1.26 0.45
CA GLY A 40 -5.88 0.13 -0.12
C GLY A 40 -6.98 -0.37 0.82
N PRO A 41 -8.19 0.23 0.79
CA PRO A 41 -9.24 -0.01 1.79
C PRO A 41 -9.86 -1.40 1.78
N GLY A 42 -9.69 -2.20 0.73
CA GLY A 42 -10.31 -3.53 0.62
C GLY A 42 -9.40 -4.70 0.98
N SER A 43 -8.29 -4.45 1.66
CA SER A 43 -7.38 -5.51 2.14
C SER A 43 -7.94 -6.15 3.40
N PHE A 44 -7.75 -7.46 3.57
CA PHE A 44 -8.07 -8.23 4.78
C PHE A 44 -9.52 -8.00 5.25
N TYR A 45 -10.52 -8.52 4.54
CA TYR A 45 -11.95 -8.30 4.82
C TYR A 45 -12.29 -6.81 5.05
N TRP A 46 -11.75 -5.96 4.19
CA TRP A 46 -11.93 -4.51 4.26
C TRP A 46 -11.46 -3.84 5.56
N GLN A 47 -10.59 -4.50 6.36
CA GLN A 47 -9.79 -3.80 7.38
C GLN A 47 -9.03 -2.62 6.75
N GLY A 48 -8.51 -2.84 5.54
CA GLY A 48 -7.74 -1.88 4.76
C GLY A 48 -6.25 -1.93 5.06
N GLN A 49 -5.47 -1.17 4.27
CA GLN A 49 -4.02 -1.21 4.35
C GLN A 49 -3.40 0.12 3.91
N VAL A 50 -2.26 0.48 4.52
CA VAL A 50 -1.36 1.52 4.04
C VAL A 50 -0.01 0.91 3.73
N MET A 51 0.53 1.24 2.55
CA MET A 51 1.84 0.80 2.06
C MET A 51 2.71 2.02 1.76
N THR A 52 4.03 1.85 1.90
CA THR A 52 5.00 2.87 1.50
C THR A 52 6.18 2.24 0.78
N ALA A 53 6.68 2.90 -0.27
CA ALA A 53 7.93 2.53 -0.93
C ALA A 53 8.62 3.76 -1.50
N GLY A 54 9.95 3.75 -1.57
CA GLY A 54 10.71 4.84 -2.18
C GLY A 54 10.57 4.83 -3.71
N VAL A 55 10.31 5.99 -4.31
CA VAL A 55 10.02 6.10 -5.75
C VAL A 55 11.19 5.61 -6.60
N ALA A 56 12.43 5.87 -6.17
CA ALA A 56 13.61 5.37 -6.86
C ALA A 56 13.66 3.84 -6.89
N GLU A 57 13.31 3.18 -5.78
CA GLU A 57 13.28 1.73 -5.65
C GLU A 57 12.13 1.12 -6.46
N ILE A 58 11.00 1.83 -6.58
CA ILE A 58 9.94 1.45 -7.52
C ILE A 58 10.50 1.43 -8.93
N LEU A 59 11.13 2.51 -9.39
CA LEU A 59 11.60 2.60 -10.77
C LEU A 59 12.76 1.62 -11.02
N ASN A 60 13.57 1.34 -10.00
CA ASN A 60 14.64 0.36 -10.06
C ASN A 60 14.09 -1.05 -10.30
N GLY A 61 14.54 -1.71 -11.38
CA GLY A 61 14.08 -3.05 -11.75
C GLY A 61 12.60 -3.11 -12.20
N TYR A 62 12.02 -2.00 -12.67
CA TYR A 62 10.69 -2.02 -13.29
C TYR A 62 10.70 -2.92 -14.53
N SER A 63 9.71 -3.81 -14.63
CA SER A 63 9.55 -4.72 -15.76
C SER A 63 8.08 -5.01 -16.01
N LEU A 64 7.63 -4.79 -17.25
CA LEU A 64 6.27 -5.14 -17.68
C LEU A 64 6.00 -6.65 -17.66
N LYS A 65 7.04 -7.49 -17.56
CA LYS A 65 6.91 -8.95 -17.47
C LYS A 65 6.72 -9.43 -16.04
N ALA A 66 7.24 -8.68 -15.06
CA ALA A 66 7.16 -9.02 -13.65
C ALA A 66 6.05 -8.20 -12.99
N VAL A 67 4.80 -8.57 -13.29
CA VAL A 67 3.59 -7.89 -12.77
C VAL A 67 3.57 -7.89 -11.24
N LEU A 68 4.01 -9.00 -10.63
CA LEU A 68 4.20 -9.13 -9.20
C LEU A 68 5.70 -9.12 -8.90
N ARG A 69 6.15 -8.15 -8.10
CA ARG A 69 7.54 -8.06 -7.66
C ARG A 69 7.60 -7.43 -6.29
N ARG A 70 8.69 -7.70 -5.56
CA ARG A 70 9.03 -6.98 -4.33
C ARG A 70 9.90 -5.78 -4.62
N VAL A 71 9.67 -4.67 -3.92
CA VAL A 71 10.51 -3.47 -3.93
C VAL A 71 11.24 -3.40 -2.60
N ALA A 72 12.53 -3.11 -2.67
CA ALA A 72 13.37 -3.00 -1.49
C ALA A 72 12.90 -1.83 -0.59
N GLY A 73 12.86 -2.05 0.72
CA GLY A 73 12.49 -1.00 1.68
C GLY A 73 10.99 -0.62 1.67
N GLU A 74 10.15 -1.43 1.04
CA GLU A 74 8.70 -1.34 1.21
C GLU A 74 8.31 -1.58 2.68
N LYS A 75 7.36 -0.78 3.19
CA LYS A 75 6.67 -1.03 4.46
C LYS A 75 5.18 -1.13 4.19
N GLN A 76 4.48 -2.01 4.90
CA GLN A 76 3.03 -2.15 4.80
C GLN A 76 2.45 -2.45 6.19
N THR A 77 1.23 -1.99 6.45
CA THR A 77 0.46 -2.45 7.61
C THR A 77 0.10 -3.93 7.42
N VAL A 78 -0.05 -4.66 8.52
CA VAL A 78 -0.38 -6.10 8.51
C VAL A 78 -1.84 -6.31 8.91
N MET A 79 -2.36 -7.51 8.62
CA MET A 79 -3.68 -7.94 9.08
C MET A 79 -3.81 -7.86 10.61
N ALA A 80 -4.98 -7.43 11.08
CA ALA A 80 -5.36 -7.36 12.48
C ALA A 80 -6.40 -8.45 12.83
N GLU A 81 -6.91 -8.44 14.08
CA GLU A 81 -8.03 -9.29 14.48
C GLU A 81 -9.30 -8.93 13.70
N ASP A 82 -10.18 -9.92 13.49
CA ASP A 82 -11.45 -9.83 12.74
C ASP A 82 -12.40 -8.72 13.23
N THR A 83 -12.27 -8.30 14.48
CA THR A 83 -12.97 -7.13 15.04
C THR A 83 -12.67 -5.81 14.32
N ASN A 84 -11.64 -5.78 13.48
CA ASN A 84 -11.25 -4.61 12.68
C ASN A 84 -11.75 -4.69 11.23
N ASP A 85 -12.46 -5.74 10.83
CA ASP A 85 -13.04 -5.85 9.49
C ASP A 85 -13.96 -4.64 9.17
N ASP A 86 -14.16 -4.35 7.89
CA ASP A 86 -14.96 -3.20 7.41
C ASP A 86 -14.50 -1.80 7.90
N SER A 87 -13.22 -1.64 8.27
CA SER A 87 -12.66 -0.37 8.77
C SER A 87 -12.17 0.59 7.68
N TYR A 88 -11.87 0.08 6.48
CA TYR A 88 -11.37 0.85 5.33
C TYR A 88 -10.12 1.70 5.60
N LEU A 89 -9.14 1.18 6.35
CA LEU A 89 -7.82 1.82 6.48
C LEU A 89 -7.22 2.11 5.09
N GLY A 90 -6.73 3.34 4.89
CA GLY A 90 -6.24 3.80 3.59
C GLY A 90 -7.33 4.33 2.65
N TYR A 91 -8.56 4.55 3.13
CA TYR A 91 -9.59 5.28 2.38
C TYR A 91 -9.11 6.70 2.00
N SER A 92 -8.41 7.37 2.91
CA SER A 92 -7.66 8.60 2.62
C SER A 92 -6.30 8.53 3.30
N VAL A 93 -5.31 9.20 2.70
CA VAL A 93 -3.96 9.34 3.26
C VAL A 93 -3.54 10.80 3.19
N ALA A 94 -2.69 11.20 4.12
CA ALA A 94 -1.97 12.46 4.12
C ALA A 94 -0.64 12.25 4.84
N VAL A 95 0.40 12.96 4.42
CA VAL A 95 1.72 12.91 5.07
C VAL A 95 2.03 14.17 5.86
N GLY A 96 2.80 14.04 6.93
CA GLY A 96 3.13 15.12 7.85
C GLY A 96 4.19 14.66 8.84
N GLU A 97 4.88 15.63 9.44
CA GLU A 97 5.82 15.32 10.52
C GLU A 97 5.09 15.42 11.87
N PHE A 98 5.24 14.39 12.70
CA PHE A 98 4.49 14.21 13.95
C PHE A 98 5.36 13.82 15.15
N THR A 99 6.65 13.56 14.98
CA THR A 99 7.52 13.05 16.06
C THR A 99 8.43 14.11 16.68
N GLY A 100 8.68 15.20 15.97
CA GLY A 100 9.57 16.29 16.36
C GLY A 100 11.03 16.04 15.99
N ASP A 101 11.35 15.00 15.21
CA ASP A 101 12.71 14.69 14.77
C ASP A 101 13.14 15.46 13.50
N SER A 102 12.21 16.23 12.92
CA SER A 102 12.40 17.01 11.68
C SER A 102 12.54 16.16 10.42
N GLU A 103 12.35 14.85 10.51
CA GLU A 103 12.09 13.98 9.36
C GLU A 103 10.59 14.03 9.03
N GLN A 104 10.18 13.56 7.85
CA GLN A 104 8.77 13.35 7.51
C GLN A 104 8.60 11.93 7.02
#